data_AF-A0A0Q1B8A2-F1
#
_entry.id   AF-A0A0Q1B8A2-F1
#
_cell.length_a   1.000
_cell.length_b   1.000
_cell.length_c   1.000
_cell.angle_alpha   90.00
_cell.angle_beta   90.00
_cell.angle_gamma   90.00
#
_symmetry.space_group_name_H-M   'P 1'
#
loop_
_entity.id
_entity.type
_entity.pdbx_description
1 polymer ?
#
loop_
_entity_poly.entity_id
_entity_poly.type
_entity_poly.pdbx_seq_one_letter_code
_entity_poly.pdbx_strand_id
1 'polypeptide(L)' 'MVNREKIFNMTGIYIIVGIILILIGGVFYLFWGIRYDGWGDVGLISFVSPVIAFGLLTIWLGEIKGKQTQIVKK' A
#
# COMPACT_ATOMS: atom_id res chain seq x y z
N MET A 1 0.09 -21.85 -20.96
CA MET A 1 1.43 -21.52 -20.40
C MET A 1 1.35 -20.16 -19.73
N VAL A 2 1.37 -20.10 -18.38
CA VAL A 2 1.37 -18.81 -17.67
C VAL A 2 2.78 -18.24 -17.69
N ASN A 3 2.94 -17.05 -18.27
CA ASN A 3 4.25 -16.44 -18.48
C ASN A 3 4.86 -15.98 -17.15
N ARG A 4 6.02 -16.55 -16.78
CA ARG A 4 6.61 -16.42 -15.42
C ARG A 4 7.05 -15.00 -15.09
N GLU A 5 7.40 -14.19 -16.09
CA GLU A 5 7.74 -12.78 -15.91
C GLU A 5 6.54 -11.94 -15.47
N LYS A 6 5.34 -12.27 -15.98
CA LYS A 6 4.10 -11.56 -15.65
C LYS A 6 3.74 -11.69 -14.18
N ILE A 7 3.97 -12.86 -13.58
CA ILE A 7 3.62 -13.14 -12.17
C ILE A 7 4.58 -12.41 -11.21
N PHE A 8 5.88 -12.38 -11.53
CA PHE A 8 6.87 -11.68 -10.72
C PHE A 8 6.64 -10.16 -10.75
N ASN A 9 6.32 -9.61 -11.93
CA ASN A 9 5.90 -8.21 -12.06
C ASN A 9 4.65 -7.89 -11.24
N MET A 10 3.64 -8.77 -11.23
CA MET A 10 2.40 -8.53 -10.46
C MET A 10 2.68 -8.42 -8.95
N THR A 11 3.58 -9.26 -8.42
CA THR A 11 3.94 -9.21 -6.98
C THR A 11 4.63 -7.89 -6.63
N GLY A 12 5.58 -7.44 -7.47
CA GLY A 12 6.24 -6.15 -7.31
C GLY A 12 5.28 -4.97 -7.40
N ILE A 13 4.28 -5.05 -8.29
CA ILE A 13 3.25 -4.01 -8.43
C ILE A 13 2.46 -3.81 -7.13
N TYR A 14 2.03 -4.88 -6.46
CA TYR A 14 1.28 -4.75 -5.19
C TYR A 14 2.11 -4.05 -4.12
N ILE A 15 3.40 -4.38 -4.00
CA ILE A 15 4.30 -3.75 -3.02
C ILE A 15 4.48 -2.26 -3.35
N ILE A 16 4.74 -1.93 -4.62
CA ILE A 16 4.92 -0.54 -5.06
C ILE A 16 3.66 0.28 -4.80
N VAL A 17 2.48 -0.23 -5.19
CA VAL A 17 1.19 0.45 -4.96
C VAL A 17 0.94 0.67 -3.47
N GLY A 18 1.23 -0.34 -2.64
CA GLY A 18 1.06 -0.22 -1.20
C GLY A 18 1.99 0.83 -0.57
N ILE A 19 3.26 0.88 -0.99
CA ILE A 19 4.20 1.93 -0.55
C ILE A 19 3.72 3.32 -0.98
N ILE A 20 3.25 3.47 -2.23
CA ILE A 20 2.72 4.74 -2.74
C ILE A 20 1.53 5.21 -1.89
N LEU A 21 0.60 4.32 -1.54
CA LEU A 21 -0.54 4.66 -0.69
C LEU A 21 -0.10 5.15 0.70
N ILE A 22 0.88 4.47 1.31
CA ILE A 22 1.43 4.88 2.61
C ILE A 22 2.08 6.26 2.52
N LEU A 23 2.87 6.50 1.46
CA LEU A 23 3.51 7.79 1.23
C LEU A 23 2.49 8.90 0.99
N ILE A 24 1.45 8.65 0.18
CA ILE A 24 0.37 9.62 -0.07
C ILE A 24 -0.32 9.97 1.25
N GLY A 25 -0.70 8.98 2.06
CA GLY A 25 -1.34 9.22 3.35
C GLY A 25 -0.45 10.00 4.31
N GLY A 26 0.84 9.63 4.40
CA GLY A 26 1.81 10.30 5.28
C GLY A 26 2.12 11.74 4.85
N VAL A 27 2.39 11.95 3.56
CA VAL A 27 2.64 13.29 2.99
C VAL A 27 1.42 14.18 3.16
N PHE A 28 0.22 13.65 2.90
CA PHE A 28 -1.02 14.41 3.07
C PHE A 28 -1.27 14.78 4.54
N TYR A 29 -1.07 13.85 5.48
CA TYR A 29 -1.17 14.11 6.92
C TYR A 29 -0.21 15.21 7.37
N LEU A 30 1.06 15.10 7.00
CA LEU A 30 2.09 16.08 7.33
C LEU A 30 1.80 17.45 6.71
N PHE A 31 1.43 17.48 5.43
CA PHE A 31 1.08 18.72 4.74
C PHE A 31 -0.10 19.42 5.43
N TRP A 32 -1.17 18.68 5.75
CA TRP A 32 -2.35 19.25 6.40
C TRP A 32 -2.06 19.73 7.82
N GLY A 33 -1.36 18.92 8.61
CA GLY A 33 -0.93 19.26 9.96
C GLY A 33 -0.04 20.52 9.99
N ILE A 34 0.93 20.63 9.08
CA ILE A 34 1.81 21.81 9.01
C ILE A 34 1.07 23.04 8.48
N ARG A 35 0.25 22.88 7.42
CA ARG A 35 -0.35 24.03 6.72
C ARG A 35 -1.53 24.65 7.46
N TYR A 36 -2.30 23.82 8.18
CA TYR A 36 -3.56 24.22 8.80
C TYR A 36 -3.59 24.00 10.31
N ASP A 37 -2.49 23.55 10.93
CA ASP A 37 -2.42 23.14 12.34
C ASP A 37 -3.47 22.07 12.71
N GLY A 38 -3.92 21.31 11.71
CA GLY A 38 -5.06 20.41 11.78
C GLY A 38 -4.71 18.98 12.18
N TRP A 39 -3.73 18.77 13.07
CA TRP A 39 -3.23 17.43 13.44
C TRP A 39 -4.32 16.50 13.98
N GLY A 40 -5.31 17.07 14.68
CA GLY A 40 -6.48 16.38 15.24
C GLY A 40 -7.75 16.50 14.41
N ASP A 41 -7.66 16.97 13.17
CA ASP A 41 -8.83 17.11 12.29
C ASP A 41 -9.44 15.72 11.99
N VAL A 42 -10.72 15.56 12.35
CA VAL A 42 -11.43 14.29 12.18
C VAL A 42 -11.57 13.92 10.70
N GLY A 43 -11.75 14.90 9.81
CA GLY A 43 -11.78 14.68 8.37
C GLY A 43 -10.44 14.22 7.83
N LEU A 44 -9.34 14.83 8.28
CA LEU A 44 -7.99 14.41 7.94
C LEU A 44 -7.73 12.95 8.37
N ILE A 45 -8.02 12.62 9.63
CA ILE A 45 -7.81 11.27 10.17
C ILE A 45 -8.70 10.25 9.45
N SER A 46 -9.95 10.61 9.15
CA SER A 46 -10.90 9.74 8.43
C SER A 46 -10.47 9.47 6.98
N PHE A 47 -9.70 10.36 6.36
CA PHE A 47 -9.12 10.15 5.04
C PHE A 47 -7.79 9.39 5.08
N VAL A 48 -6.88 9.77 5.98
CA VAL A 48 -5.53 9.19 6.06
C VAL A 48 -5.59 7.75 6.57
N SER A 49 -6.41 7.45 7.58
CA SER A 49 -6.41 6.12 8.19
C SER A 49 -6.81 4.99 7.23
N PRO A 50 -7.85 5.09 6.38
CA PRO A 50 -8.14 4.04 5.41
C PRO A 50 -7.07 3.96 4.31
N VAL A 51 -6.48 5.09 3.90
CA VAL A 51 -5.42 5.11 2.88
C VAL A 51 -4.19 4.34 3.36
N ILE A 52 -3.73 4.60 4.59
CA ILE A 52 -2.63 3.85 5.20
C ILE A 52 -3.00 2.36 5.36
N ALA A 53 -4.22 2.07 5.83
CA ALA A 53 -4.68 0.69 5.99
C ALA A 53 -4.69 -0.08 4.66
N PHE A 54 -5.21 0.53 3.58
CA PHE A 54 -5.17 -0.07 2.25
C PHE A 54 -3.75 -0.24 1.72
N GLY A 55 -2.84 0.70 2.01
CA GLY A 55 -1.43 0.55 1.68
C GLY A 55 -0.83 -0.71 2.32
N LEU A 56 -1.02 -0.89 3.62
CA LEU A 56 -0.55 -2.06 4.37
C LEU A 56 -1.18 -3.37 3.85
N LEU A 57 -2.50 -3.38 3.65
CA LEU A 57 -3.22 -4.55 3.13
C LEU A 57 -2.74 -4.92 1.72
N THR A 58 -2.42 -3.95 0.88
CA THR A 58 -1.92 -4.19 -0.48
C THR A 58 -0.52 -4.82 -0.46
N ILE A 59 0.37 -4.34 0.41
CA ILE A 59 1.69 -4.97 0.63
C ILE A 59 1.51 -6.41 1.09
N TRP A 60 0.65 -6.63 2.09
CA TRP A 60 0.39 -7.96 2.62
C TRP A 60 -0.18 -8.91 1.57
N LEU A 61 -1.10 -8.43 0.72
CA LEU A 61 -1.63 -9.19 -0.41
C LEU A 61 -0.51 -9.58 -1.40
N GLY A 62 0.41 -8.65 -1.68
CA GLY A 62 1.61 -8.92 -2.48
C GLY A 62 2.44 -10.07 -1.91
N GLU A 63 2.70 -10.05 -0.60
CA GLU A 63 3.45 -11.12 0.08
C GLU A 63 2.74 -12.48 -0.01
N ILE A 64 1.43 -12.52 0.23
CA ILE A 64 0.64 -13.77 0.16
C ILE A 64 0.70 -14.36 -1.25
N LYS A 65 0.52 -13.54 -2.29
CA LYS A 65 0.61 -14.01 -3.68
C LYS A 65 2.03 -14.44 -4.05
N GLY A 66 3.05 -13.76 -3.53
CA GLY A 66 4.45 -14.15 -3.68
C GLY A 66 4.71 -15.54 -3.09
N LYS A 67 4.23 -15.81 -1.87
CA LYS A 67 4.39 -17.11 -1.19
C LYS A 67 3.62 -18.24 -1.89
N GLN A 68 2.37 -18.03 -2.29
CA GLN A 68 1.59 -19.03 -3.03
C GLN A 68 2.27 -19.45 -4.35
N THR A 69 2.86 -18.49 -5.06
CA THR A 69 3.58 -18.77 -6.31
C THR A 69 4.80 -19.68 -6.09
N GLN A 70 5.46 -19.62 -4.93
CA GLN A 70 6.61 -20.47 -4.62
C GLN A 70 6.18 -21.90 -4.24
N ILE A 71 5.03 -22.06 -3.57
CA ILE A 71 4.51 -23.38 -3.17
C ILE A 71 4.08 -24.19 -4.38
N VAL A 72 3.41 -23.58 -5.36
CA VAL A 72 3.00 -24.25 -6.62
C VAL A 72 4.20 -24.68 -7.47
N LYS A 73 5.38 -24.11 -7.24
CA LYS A 73 6.62 -24.45 -7.97
C LYS A 73 7.38 -25.64 -7.38
N LYS A 74 7.05 -26.10 -6.18
CA LYS A 74 7.75 -27.17 -5.47
C LYS A 74 7.03 -28.49 -5.66
#